data_AF-A0A4T0USE6-F1
#
_entry.id   AF-A0A4T0USE6-F1
#
_cell.length_a   1.000
_cell.length_b   1.000
_cell.length_c   1.000
_cell.angle_alpha   90.00
_cell.angle_beta   90.00
_cell.angle_gamma   90.00
#
_symmetry.space_group_name_H-M   'P 1'
#
loop_
_entity.id
_entity.type
_entity.pdbx_description
1 polymer ?
#
loop_
_entity_poly.entity_id
_entity_poly.type
_entity_poly.pdbx_seq_one_letter_code
_entity_poly.pdbx_strand_id
1 'polypeptide(L)'
;MKAAELPAIPAKRYFTIGEVSELTGVKPHILRYWEQEFSQLSRVQRRGNRRYYQHREVLMVRRIRGLLYDDGFTIQGARQRLAQQGELPLPVTAQEVRKELQSILDWLDLGLGKS
;
A
#
# COMPACT_ATOMS: atom_id res chain seq x y z
N MET A 1 8.98 -18.46 5.72
CA MET A 1 7.64 -18.39 6.33
C MET A 1 6.68 -17.89 5.27
N LYS A 2 5.48 -18.48 5.18
CA LYS A 2 4.52 -18.26 4.07
C LYS A 2 4.11 -16.78 4.05
N ALA A 3 4.31 -16.08 2.93
CA ALA A 3 3.64 -14.81 2.70
C ALA A 3 2.15 -15.06 2.93
N ALA A 4 1.58 -14.47 3.99
CA ALA A 4 0.15 -14.62 4.24
C ALA A 4 -0.55 -14.08 3.00
N GLU A 5 -1.27 -14.95 2.29
CA GLU A 5 -2.09 -14.55 1.14
C GLU A 5 -3.15 -13.57 1.65
N LEU A 6 -2.86 -12.28 1.54
CA LEU A 6 -3.77 -11.24 1.94
C LEU A 6 -4.90 -11.17 0.92
N PRO A 7 -6.18 -11.06 1.35
CA PRO A 7 -7.31 -11.03 0.43
C PRO A 7 -7.22 -9.86 -0.56
N ALA A 8 -7.88 -9.94 -1.71
CA ALA A 8 -7.94 -8.79 -2.61
C ALA A 8 -8.59 -7.58 -1.90
N ILE A 9 -8.07 -6.37 -2.13
CA ILE A 9 -8.66 -5.15 -1.56
C ILE A 9 -9.89 -4.77 -2.39
N PRO A 10 -11.11 -4.72 -1.81
CA PRO A 10 -12.32 -4.36 -2.54
C PRO A 10 -12.26 -2.95 -3.14
N ALA A 11 -13.06 -2.69 -4.18
CA ALA A 11 -13.23 -1.36 -4.79
C ALA A 11 -14.13 -0.44 -3.93
N LYS A 12 -13.79 -0.28 -2.65
CA LYS A 12 -14.49 0.58 -1.67
C LYS A 12 -13.68 1.85 -1.41
N ARG A 13 -14.35 2.99 -1.24
CA ARG A 13 -13.70 4.29 -1.03
C ARG A 13 -13.09 4.44 0.37
N TYR A 14 -13.75 3.88 1.39
CA TYR A 14 -13.32 3.98 2.79
C TYR A 14 -13.45 2.63 3.50
N PHE A 15 -12.44 2.30 4.28
CA PHE A 15 -12.34 1.11 5.11
C PHE A 15 -12.29 1.53 6.58
N THR A 16 -12.98 0.79 7.43
CA THR A 16 -12.84 0.93 8.88
C THR A 16 -11.57 0.21 9.36
N ILE A 17 -11.10 0.51 10.57
CA ILE A 17 -9.91 -0.17 11.09
C ILE A 17 -10.07 -1.69 11.23
N GLY A 18 -11.30 -2.18 11.43
CA GLY A 18 -11.58 -3.62 11.46
C GLY A 18 -11.35 -4.24 10.09
N GLU A 19 -11.95 -3.65 9.04
CA GLU A 19 -11.75 -4.08 7.65
C GLU A 19 -10.26 -4.03 7.26
N VAL A 20 -9.52 -2.98 7.63
CA VAL A 20 -8.07 -2.91 7.36
C VAL A 20 -7.31 -3.99 8.10
N SER A 21 -7.71 -4.34 9.33
CA SER A 21 -7.10 -5.42 10.09
C SER A 21 -7.24 -6.76 9.36
N GLU A 22 -8.43 -7.07 8.84
CA GLU A 22 -8.68 -8.27 8.05
C GLU A 22 -7.90 -8.27 6.73
N LEU A 23 -7.89 -7.13 6.03
CA LEU A 23 -7.19 -6.99 4.75
C LEU A 23 -5.66 -7.05 4.86
N THR A 24 -5.10 -6.84 6.04
CA THR A 24 -3.63 -6.73 6.21
C THR A 24 -3.07 -7.74 7.20
N GLY A 25 -3.91 -8.43 7.97
CA GLY A 25 -3.50 -9.31 9.05
C GLY A 25 -2.83 -8.57 10.22
N VAL A 26 -2.94 -7.24 10.29
CA VAL A 26 -2.34 -6.41 11.35
C VAL A 26 -3.41 -6.06 12.37
N LYS A 27 -3.14 -6.30 13.66
CA LYS A 27 -4.13 -6.05 14.73
C LYS A 27 -4.48 -4.55 14.85
N PRO A 28 -5.73 -4.19 15.24
CA PRO A 28 -6.15 -2.79 15.28
C PRO A 28 -5.33 -1.87 16.21
N HIS A 29 -4.78 -2.39 17.31
CA HIS A 29 -3.93 -1.57 18.18
C HIS A 29 -2.55 -1.29 17.53
N ILE A 30 -2.02 -2.22 16.75
CA ILE A 30 -0.78 -2.02 15.98
C ILE A 30 -1.02 -1.02 14.86
N LEU A 31 -2.16 -1.08 14.16
CA LEU A 31 -2.54 -0.07 13.17
C LEU A 31 -2.57 1.34 13.77
N ARG A 32 -3.14 1.50 14.97
CA ARG A 32 -3.15 2.78 15.69
C ARG A 32 -1.74 3.26 16.03
N TYR A 33 -0.87 2.35 16.44
CA TYR A 33 0.51 2.68 16.74
C TYR A 33 1.26 3.10 15.47
N TRP A 34 1.12 2.36 14.37
CA TRP A 34 1.73 2.69 13.09
C TRP A 34 1.28 4.03 12.52
N GLU A 35 0.03 4.45 12.76
CA GLU A 35 -0.43 5.79 12.37
C GLU A 35 0.35 6.93 13.06
N GLN A 36 0.92 6.68 14.24
CA GLN A 36 1.75 7.65 14.95
C GLN A 36 3.21 7.61 14.46
N GLU A 37 3.71 6.43 14.12
CA GLU A 37 5.11 6.24 13.70
C GLU A 37 5.37 6.60 12.23
N PHE A 38 4.40 6.36 11.35
CA PHE A 38 4.54 6.55 9.90
C PHE A 38 3.73 7.74 9.41
N SER A 39 4.41 8.85 9.12
CA SER A 39 3.79 10.07 8.60
C SER A 39 3.04 9.84 7.28
N GLN A 40 3.50 8.93 6.43
CA GLN A 40 2.83 8.57 5.17
C GLN A 40 1.45 7.93 5.39
N LEU A 41 1.23 7.30 6.55
CA LEU A 41 -0.02 6.66 6.96
C LEU A 41 -0.95 7.62 7.75
N SER A 42 -0.44 8.75 8.24
CA SER A 42 -1.17 9.70 9.10
C SER A 42 -2.40 10.39 8.47
N ARG A 43 -2.57 10.31 7.15
CA ARG A 43 -3.67 10.95 6.39
C ARG A 43 -5.04 10.25 6.52
N VAL A 44 -5.24 9.53 7.62
CA VAL A 44 -6.50 8.84 7.93
C VAL A 44 -7.55 9.88 8.34
N GLN A 45 -8.70 9.86 7.67
CA GLN A 45 -9.81 10.75 8.01
C GLN A 45 -10.40 10.35 9.36
N ARG A 46 -10.53 11.32 10.26
CA ARG A 46 -11.16 11.14 11.56
C ARG A 46 -12.54 11.76 11.55
N ARG A 47 -13.56 10.98 11.90
CA ARG A 47 -14.90 11.50 12.22
C ARG A 47 -15.32 10.94 13.57
N GLY A 48 -15.26 11.79 14.60
CA GLY A 48 -15.38 11.36 15.99
C GLY A 48 -14.29 10.34 16.36
N ASN A 49 -14.66 9.24 17.02
CA ASN A 49 -13.74 8.17 17.41
C ASN A 49 -13.48 7.12 16.31
N ARG A 50 -14.06 7.31 15.11
CA ARG A 50 -13.91 6.37 13.98
C ARG A 50 -12.82 6.82 13.01
N ARG A 51 -12.02 5.85 12.59
CA ARG A 51 -10.92 5.99 11.62
C ARG A 51 -11.34 5.39 10.29
N TYR A 52 -11.18 6.18 9.23
CA TYR A 52 -11.45 5.76 7.86
C TYR A 52 -10.18 5.82 7.02
N TYR A 53 -9.81 4.66 6.49
CA TYR A 53 -8.68 4.46 5.59
C TYR A 53 -9.20 4.45 4.16
N GLN A 54 -8.49 5.04 3.21
CA GLN A 54 -8.77 4.82 1.80
C GLN A 54 -7.89 3.68 1.29
N HIS A 55 -8.10 3.31 0.03
CA HIS A 55 -7.33 2.27 -0.63
C HIS A 55 -5.80 2.48 -0.50
N ARG A 56 -5.33 3.72 -0.66
CA ARG A 56 -3.90 4.06 -0.54
C ARG A 56 -3.33 3.79 0.85
N GLU A 57 -4.09 4.04 1.92
CA GLU A 57 -3.64 3.73 3.28
C GLU A 57 -3.59 2.22 3.52
N VAL A 58 -4.53 1.43 2.97
CA VAL A 58 -4.47 -0.04 3.06
C VAL A 58 -3.21 -0.58 2.38
N LEU A 59 -2.88 -0.08 1.19
CA LEU A 59 -1.63 -0.43 0.50
C LEU A 59 -0.39 -0.03 1.30
N MET A 60 -0.40 1.16 1.92
CA MET A 60 0.69 1.61 2.79
C MET A 60 0.89 0.67 3.98
N VAL A 61 -0.19 0.22 4.64
CA VAL A 61 -0.12 -0.75 5.74
C VAL A 61 0.49 -2.07 5.27
N ARG A 62 0.09 -2.59 4.10
CA ARG A 62 0.70 -3.81 3.52
C ARG A 62 2.19 -3.64 3.26
N ARG A 63 2.60 -2.46 2.79
CA ARG A 63 4.01 -2.16 2.56
C ARG A 63 4.81 -2.11 3.86
N ILE A 64 4.29 -1.42 4.89
CA ILE A 64 4.91 -1.40 6.23
C ILE A 64 5.02 -2.82 6.78
N ARG A 65 3.95 -3.62 6.67
CA ARG A 65 3.94 -5.03 7.08
C ARG A 65 5.08 -5.82 6.41
N GLY A 66 5.25 -5.69 5.10
CA GLY A 66 6.33 -6.36 4.37
C GLY A 66 7.72 -5.95 4.87
N LEU A 67 7.95 -4.64 5.05
CA LEU A 67 9.22 -4.15 5.58
C LEU A 67 9.54 -4.72 6.97
N LEU A 68 8.54 -4.81 7.85
CA LEU A 68 8.77 -5.23 9.23
C LEU A 68 8.85 -6.76 9.38
N TYR A 69 7.97 -7.50 8.73
CA TYR A 69 7.85 -8.95 8.94
C TYR A 69 8.58 -9.78 7.91
N ASP A 70 8.63 -9.33 6.66
CA ASP A 70 9.24 -10.09 5.57
C ASP A 70 10.71 -9.70 5.42
N ASP A 71 11.02 -8.40 5.46
CA ASP A 71 12.38 -7.87 5.31
C ASP A 71 13.12 -7.67 6.65
N GLY A 72 12.43 -7.78 7.79
CA GLY A 72 13.04 -7.71 9.13
C GLY A 72 13.51 -6.31 9.55
N PHE A 73 13.02 -5.24 8.95
CA PHE A 73 13.35 -3.89 9.38
C PHE A 73 12.79 -3.58 10.78
N THR A 74 13.50 -2.70 11.50
CA THR A 74 12.92 -2.01 12.66
C THR A 74 11.95 -0.93 12.20
N ILE A 75 11.10 -0.43 13.11
CA ILE A 75 10.19 0.70 12.82
C ILE A 75 10.96 1.91 12.25
N GLN A 76 12.10 2.24 12.86
CA GLN A 76 12.94 3.35 12.39
C GLN A 76 13.53 3.09 11.00
N GLY A 77 14.01 1.87 10.73
CA GLY A 77 14.54 1.50 9.42
C GLY A 77 13.48 1.53 8.33
N ALA A 78 12.30 0.97 8.60
CA ALA A 78 11.15 1.03 7.70
C ALA A 78 10.72 2.47 7.41
N ARG A 79 10.71 3.34 8.44
CA ARG A 79 10.38 4.77 8.28
C ARG A 79 11.36 5.49 7.34
N GLN A 80 12.67 5.27 7.52
CA GLN A 80 13.69 5.83 6.64
C GLN A 80 13.55 5.32 5.21
N ARG A 81 13.33 4.01 5.04
CA ARG A 81 13.13 3.39 3.73
C ARG A 81 11.93 3.98 2.99
N LEU A 82 10.81 4.17 3.69
CA LEU A 82 9.59 4.75 3.12
C LEU A 82 9.72 6.24 2.79
N ALA A 83 10.54 6.98 3.54
CA ALA A 83 10.83 8.38 3.21
C ALA A 83 11.64 8.49 1.91
N GLN A 84 12.67 7.66 1.73
CA GLN A 84 13.50 7.64 0.52
C GLN A 84 12.72 7.19 -0.73
N GLN A 85 11.78 6.24 -0.61
CA GLN A 85 10.96 5.80 -1.75
C GLN A 85 9.90 6.82 -2.16
N GLY A 86 9.56 7.78 -1.30
CA GLY A 86 8.62 8.86 -1.63
C GLY A 86 9.16 9.87 -2.65
N GLU A 87 10.45 9.81 -2.96
CA GLU A 87 11.11 10.67 -3.95
C GLU A 87 11.10 10.09 -5.38
N LEU A 88 10.58 8.86 -5.58
CA LEU A 88 10.35 8.38 -6.94
C LEU A 88 9.30 9.28 -7.59
N PRO A 89 9.58 9.89 -8.76
CA PRO A 89 8.62 10.76 -9.43
C PRO A 89 7.35 9.97 -9.68
N LEU A 90 6.25 10.39 -9.03
CA LEU A 90 4.94 9.87 -9.37
C LEU A 90 4.70 10.24 -10.84
N PRO A 91 4.22 9.32 -11.68
CA PRO A 91 3.74 9.70 -12.99
C PRO A 91 2.69 10.80 -12.81
N VAL A 92 2.95 11.95 -13.44
CA VAL A 92 2.35 13.24 -13.10
C VAL A 92 0.84 13.24 -13.37
N THR A 93 0.39 12.33 -14.23
CA THR A 93 -1.01 12.10 -14.57
C THR A 93 -1.36 10.62 -14.78
N ALA A 94 -2.63 10.27 -14.54
CA ALA A 94 -3.16 8.94 -14.86
C ALA A 94 -3.10 8.60 -16.36
N GLN A 95 -3.03 9.62 -17.23
CA GLN A 95 -2.90 9.45 -18.67
C GLN A 95 -1.50 8.96 -19.07
N GLU A 96 -0.45 9.50 -18.44
CA GLU A 96 0.92 9.03 -18.66
C GLU A 96 1.09 7.58 -18.21
N VAL A 97 0.55 7.23 -17.03
CA VAL A 97 0.53 5.83 -16.57
C VAL A 97 -0.16 4.92 -17.58
N ARG A 98 -1.34 5.33 -18.07
CA ARG A 98 -2.07 4.55 -19.07
C ARG A 98 -1.26 4.36 -20.34
N LYS A 99 -0.58 5.40 -20.81
CA LYS A 99 0.21 5.37 -22.03
C LYS A 99 1.42 4.44 -21.89
N GLU A 100 2.14 4.51 -20.78
CA GLU A 100 3.26 3.60 -20.49
C GLU A 100 2.80 2.14 -20.40
N LEU A 101 1.72 1.88 -19.65
CA LEU A 101 1.16 0.54 -19.54
C LEU A 101 0.70 0.01 -20.91
N GLN A 102 0.09 0.86 -21.74
CA GLN A 102 -0.29 0.48 -23.09
C GLN A 102 0.94 0.13 -23.93
N SER A 103 2.03 0.91 -23.85
CA SER A 103 3.26 0.59 -24.59
C SER A 103 3.92 -0.72 -24.14
N ILE A 104 3.83 -1.06 -22.84
CA ILE A 104 4.34 -2.32 -22.31
C ILE A 104 3.47 -3.49 -22.80
N LEU A 105 2.14 -3.33 -22.78
CA LEU A 105 1.21 -4.33 -23.31
C LEU A 105 1.45 -4.56 -24.81
N ASP A 106 1.53 -3.49 -25.59
CA ASP A 106 1.80 -3.56 -27.03
C ASP A 106 3.16 -4.24 -27.31
N TRP A 107 4.18 -3.96 -26.49
CA TRP A 107 5.49 -4.62 -26.60
C TRP A 107 5.41 -6.12 -26.26
N LEU A 108 4.68 -6.51 -25.21
CA LEU A 108 4.49 -7.91 -24.85
C LEU A 108 3.69 -8.68 -25.91
N ASP A 109 2.68 -8.04 -26.50
CA ASP A 109 1.86 -8.61 -27.57
C ASP A 109 2.66 -8.75 -28.89
N LEU A 110 3.64 -7.88 -29.12
CA LEU A 110 4.59 -7.98 -30.23
C LEU A 110 5.69 -9.02 -29.98
N GLY A 111 6.11 -9.22 -28.73
CA GLY A 111 7.16 -10.16 -28.33
C GLY A 111 6.68 -11.61 -28.18
N LEU A 112 5.40 -11.82 -27.87
CA LEU A 112 4.74 -13.12 -27.85
C LEU A 112 4.01 -13.34 -29.17
N GLY A 113 4.79 -13.41 -30.25
CA GLY A 113 4.30 -13.82 -31.55
C GLY A 113 3.54 -15.13 -31.45
N LYS A 114 2.24 -15.06 -31.78
CA LYS A 114 1.36 -16.18 -32.09
C LYS A 114 2.15 -17.22 -32.89
N SER A 115 2.36 -18.41 -32.32
CA SER A 115 2.59 -19.65 -33.08
C SER A 115 1.28 -20.41 -33.15
#